data_AF-A0A2S7R360-F1
#
_entry.id   AF-A0A2S7R360-F1
#
_cell.length_a   1.000
_cell.length_b   1.000
_cell.length_c   1.000
_cell.angle_alpha   90.00
_cell.angle_beta   90.00
_cell.angle_gamma   90.00
#
_symmetry.space_group_name_H-M   'P 1'
#
loop_
_entity.id
_entity.type
_entity.pdbx_description
1 polymer ?
#
loop_
_entity_poly.entity_id
_entity_poly.type
_entity_poly.pdbx_seq_one_letter_code
_entity_poly.pdbx_strand_id
1 'polypeptide(L)'
;MAPTKRPREDSTTTSSTPRALKKPRPGFRVGPANLPDGTWKRKVDKIKATLIHKAKVKKSYAKIKAQEQEHGNLGREQKIYETLEQEDDVGKKTQQQQELHPDRKAMLDAPEEAEEEDRAGERHRNRRGNNGRGNKPAYFAKEIEIARRQKEEREAKQAEFERRQREIAQKREERERFRRQMAKARSGGKNGQRKLGRESKVLLERVKKIVEV
;
A
#
# COMPACT_ATOMS: atom_id res chain seq x y z
N MET A 1 -21.41 -69.12 -45.34
CA MET A 1 -22.16 -68.69 -44.14
C MET A 1 -21.35 -67.61 -43.45
N ALA A 2 -21.89 -66.40 -43.30
CA ALA A 2 -21.19 -65.27 -42.68
C ALA A 2 -21.16 -65.44 -41.15
N PRO A 3 -20.02 -65.20 -40.46
CA PRO A 3 -19.98 -65.29 -39.01
C PRO A 3 -20.68 -64.09 -38.38
N THR A 4 -21.73 -64.38 -37.60
CA THR A 4 -22.50 -63.42 -36.81
C THR A 4 -21.61 -62.84 -35.70
N LYS A 5 -21.36 -61.52 -35.74
CA LYS A 5 -20.69 -60.81 -34.64
C LYS A 5 -21.62 -60.81 -33.42
N ARG A 6 -21.19 -61.44 -32.33
CA ARG A 6 -21.89 -61.40 -31.04
C ARG A 6 -21.90 -59.96 -30.50
N PRO A 7 -23.05 -59.43 -30.04
CA PRO A 7 -23.08 -58.14 -29.35
C PRO A 7 -22.33 -58.23 -28.02
N ARG A 8 -21.63 -57.15 -27.67
CA ARG A 8 -20.82 -57.05 -26.45
C ARG A 8 -21.73 -56.88 -25.23
N GLU A 9 -21.68 -57.86 -24.33
CA GLU A 9 -22.28 -57.83 -22.99
C GLU A 9 -21.55 -56.79 -22.12
N ASP A 10 -22.09 -55.58 -22.03
CA ASP A 10 -21.74 -54.59 -20.99
C ASP A 10 -22.97 -53.67 -20.82
N SER A 11 -24.10 -54.23 -20.39
CA SER A 11 -25.26 -53.42 -20.00
C SER A 11 -26.04 -54.02 -18.83
N THR A 12 -25.50 -53.92 -17.61
CA THR A 12 -26.32 -53.78 -16.39
C THR A 12 -25.45 -53.43 -15.19
N THR A 13 -25.49 -52.16 -14.75
CA THR A 13 -25.63 -51.73 -13.33
C THR A 13 -25.82 -50.21 -13.32
N THR A 14 -27.09 -49.82 -13.41
CA THR A 14 -27.77 -48.78 -12.62
C THR A 14 -26.94 -47.67 -11.92
N SER A 15 -27.04 -46.44 -12.43
CA SER A 15 -27.36 -45.28 -11.58
C SER A 15 -28.04 -44.19 -12.41
N SER A 16 -29.31 -43.97 -12.10
CA SER A 16 -30.28 -43.04 -12.67
C SER A 16 -29.87 -41.57 -12.56
N THR A 17 -29.52 -40.93 -13.69
CA THR A 17 -29.73 -39.50 -13.98
C THR A 17 -29.75 -39.32 -15.51
N PRO A 18 -30.58 -38.43 -16.09
CA PRO A 18 -30.53 -38.18 -17.53
C PRO A 18 -29.20 -37.48 -17.83
N ARG A 19 -28.21 -38.27 -18.26
CA ARG A 19 -26.88 -37.80 -18.62
C ARG A 19 -27.02 -37.00 -19.91
N ALA A 20 -27.35 -35.71 -19.78
CA ALA A 20 -27.30 -34.74 -20.86
C ALA A 20 -26.10 -35.04 -21.75
N LEU A 21 -26.38 -35.34 -23.02
CA LEU A 21 -25.46 -35.78 -24.06
C LEU A 21 -24.09 -35.13 -23.85
N LYS A 22 -23.16 -35.86 -23.23
CA LYS A 22 -21.86 -35.30 -22.86
C LYS A 22 -21.10 -35.06 -24.15
N LYS A 23 -21.09 -33.79 -24.58
CA LYS A 23 -20.28 -33.32 -25.71
C LYS A 23 -18.86 -33.86 -25.52
N PRO A 24 -18.26 -34.49 -26.54
CA PRO A 24 -16.91 -35.01 -26.42
C PRO A 24 -15.98 -33.88 -25.97
N ARG A 25 -15.15 -34.16 -24.96
CA ARG A 25 -14.17 -33.17 -24.48
C ARG A 25 -13.25 -32.84 -25.65
N PRO A 26 -13.06 -31.56 -26.00
CA PRO A 26 -12.14 -31.22 -27.08
C PRO A 26 -10.75 -31.76 -26.70
N GLY A 27 -10.13 -32.52 -27.60
CA GLY A 27 -8.78 -33.05 -27.42
C GLY A 27 -7.74 -31.94 -27.18
N PHE A 28 -6.47 -32.33 -27.02
CA PHE A 28 -5.37 -31.40 -26.79
C PHE A 28 -5.29 -30.37 -27.94
N ARG A 29 -5.76 -29.14 -27.68
CA ARG A 29 -5.75 -28.04 -28.65
C ARG A 29 -4.33 -27.50 -28.72
N VAL A 30 -3.55 -27.91 -29.72
CA VAL A 30 -2.25 -27.33 -30.04
C VAL A 30 -2.50 -26.12 -30.93
N GLY A 31 -2.61 -24.96 -30.31
CA GLY A 31 -2.86 -23.70 -31.01
C GLY A 31 -2.52 -22.51 -30.12
N PRO A 32 -2.44 -21.29 -30.68
CA PRO A 32 -1.97 -20.10 -29.97
C PRO A 32 -2.78 -19.75 -28.72
N ALA A 33 -3.98 -20.31 -28.55
CA ALA A 33 -4.81 -20.18 -27.35
C ALA A 33 -4.31 -21.00 -26.13
N ASN A 34 -3.46 -22.02 -26.34
CA ASN A 34 -2.91 -22.87 -25.28
C ASN A 34 -1.38 -22.77 -25.16
N LEU A 35 -0.74 -21.98 -26.02
CA LEU A 35 0.63 -21.54 -25.75
C LEU A 35 0.60 -20.64 -24.52
N PRO A 36 1.64 -20.62 -23.68
CA PRO A 36 1.74 -19.66 -22.60
C PRO A 36 1.73 -18.26 -23.20
N ASP A 37 0.52 -17.67 -23.27
CA ASP A 37 0.30 -16.27 -23.58
C ASP A 37 1.29 -15.51 -22.71
N GLY A 38 2.26 -14.87 -23.36
CA GLY A 38 3.51 -14.44 -22.73
C GLY A 38 3.27 -13.70 -21.41
N THR A 39 4.27 -13.68 -20.52
CA THR A 39 4.18 -13.21 -19.13
C THR A 39 3.41 -11.88 -18.94
N TRP A 40 3.39 -11.03 -19.95
CA TRP A 40 2.68 -9.75 -20.00
C TRP A 40 1.18 -9.84 -20.28
N LYS A 41 0.70 -10.75 -21.14
CA LYS A 41 -0.74 -10.92 -21.41
C LYS A 41 -1.50 -11.36 -20.16
N ARG A 42 -0.98 -12.35 -19.43
CA ARG A 42 -1.55 -12.78 -18.13
C ARG A 42 -1.64 -11.63 -17.12
N LYS A 43 -0.64 -10.74 -17.08
CA LYS A 43 -0.66 -9.56 -16.21
C LYS A 43 -1.74 -8.57 -16.66
N VAL A 44 -1.85 -8.29 -17.96
CA VAL A 44 -2.87 -7.39 -18.52
C VAL A 44 -4.28 -7.94 -18.24
N ASP A 45 -4.51 -9.23 -18.44
CA ASP A 45 -5.80 -9.86 -18.20
C ASP A 45 -6.14 -9.89 -16.71
N LYS A 46 -5.16 -10.15 -15.84
CA LYS A 46 -5.31 -10.01 -14.38
C LYS A 46 -5.66 -8.58 -14.00
N ILE A 47 -4.96 -7.58 -14.52
CA ILE A 47 -5.24 -6.16 -14.25
C ILE A 47 -6.67 -5.83 -14.68
N LYS A 48 -7.07 -6.19 -15.91
CA LYS A 48 -8.44 -6.00 -16.40
C LYS A 48 -9.47 -6.67 -15.51
N ALA A 49 -9.28 -7.95 -15.16
CA ALA A 49 -10.18 -8.68 -14.27
C ALA A 49 -10.31 -8.01 -12.90
N THR A 50 -9.19 -7.55 -12.31
CA THR A 50 -9.21 -6.83 -11.03
C THR A 50 -9.93 -5.49 -11.12
N LEU A 51 -9.77 -4.76 -12.23
CA LEU A 51 -10.43 -3.47 -12.45
C LEU A 51 -11.94 -3.64 -12.59
N ILE A 52 -12.36 -4.65 -13.37
CA ILE A 52 -13.77 -5.02 -13.54
C ILE A 52 -14.37 -5.44 -12.21
N HIS A 53 -13.67 -6.26 -11.42
CA HIS A 53 -14.18 -6.69 -10.11
C HIS A 53 -14.35 -5.50 -9.15
N LYS A 54 -13.35 -4.62 -9.05
CA LYS A 54 -13.46 -3.40 -8.23
C LYS A 54 -14.62 -2.52 -8.66
N ALA A 55 -14.83 -2.35 -9.96
CA ALA A 55 -15.98 -1.59 -10.48
C ALA A 55 -17.31 -2.26 -10.12
N LYS A 56 -17.41 -3.60 -10.19
CA LYS A 56 -18.60 -4.34 -9.76
C LYS A 56 -18.88 -4.19 -8.27
N VAL A 57 -17.86 -4.32 -7.43
CA VAL A 57 -17.99 -4.15 -5.96
C VAL A 57 -18.43 -2.73 -5.63
N LYS A 58 -17.84 -1.71 -6.28
CA LYS A 58 -18.27 -0.32 -6.09
C LYS A 58 -19.73 -0.10 -6.50
N LYS A 59 -20.17 -0.69 -7.61
CA LYS A 59 -21.56 -0.61 -8.06
C LYS A 59 -22.52 -1.30 -7.08
N SER A 60 -22.20 -2.51 -6.63
CA SER A 60 -23.04 -3.23 -5.65
C SER A 60 -23.08 -2.51 -4.31
N TYR A 61 -21.95 -1.97 -3.85
CA TYR A 61 -21.88 -1.18 -2.63
C TYR A 61 -22.69 0.10 -2.73
N ALA A 62 -22.56 0.85 -3.84
CA ALA A 62 -23.37 2.04 -4.06
C ALA A 62 -24.88 1.72 -4.08
N LYS A 63 -25.27 0.57 -4.63
CA LYS A 63 -26.65 0.10 -4.62
C LYS A 63 -27.15 -0.23 -3.22
N ILE A 64 -26.37 -0.97 -2.44
CA ILE A 64 -26.71 -1.30 -1.04
C ILE A 64 -26.79 -0.02 -0.21
N LYS A 65 -25.83 0.89 -0.36
CA LYS A 65 -25.82 2.17 0.34
C LYS A 65 -27.06 3.01 0.02
N ALA A 66 -27.44 3.13 -1.26
CA ALA A 66 -28.65 3.84 -1.64
C ALA A 66 -29.91 3.16 -1.05
N GLN A 67 -29.97 1.83 -1.09
CA GLN A 67 -31.05 1.06 -0.48
C GLN A 67 -31.12 1.25 1.04
N GLU A 68 -29.99 1.26 1.75
CA GLU A 68 -29.92 1.51 3.20
C GLU A 68 -30.31 2.96 3.57
N GLN A 69 -29.98 3.92 2.70
CA GLN A 69 -30.42 5.31 2.84
C GLN A 69 -31.95 5.42 2.69
N GLU A 70 -32.53 4.77 1.68
CA GLU A 70 -33.99 4.78 1.46
C GLU A 70 -34.76 3.99 2.54
N HIS A 71 -34.22 2.86 3.00
CA HIS A 71 -34.80 2.08 4.11
C HIS A 71 -34.44 2.63 5.50
N GLY A 72 -33.82 3.82 5.60
CA GLY A 72 -33.60 4.52 6.87
C GLY A 72 -32.62 3.84 7.83
N ASN A 73 -31.76 2.94 7.37
CA ASN A 73 -30.83 2.19 8.23
C ASN A 73 -29.57 2.99 8.64
N LEU A 74 -29.48 4.26 8.22
CA LEU A 74 -28.44 5.23 8.63
C LEU A 74 -28.43 5.52 10.15
N GLY A 75 -29.52 5.23 10.86
CA GLY A 75 -29.61 5.46 12.31
C GLY A 75 -28.76 4.52 13.17
N ARG A 76 -28.26 3.39 12.63
CA ARG A 76 -27.40 2.47 13.39
C ARG A 76 -25.93 2.87 13.38
N GLU A 77 -25.41 3.38 12.27
CA GLU A 77 -24.00 3.82 12.19
C GLU A 77 -23.79 5.19 12.84
N GLN A 78 -24.76 6.11 12.72
CA GLN A 78 -24.67 7.40 13.41
C GLN A 78 -24.73 7.24 14.94
N LYS A 79 -25.54 6.30 15.47
CA LYS A 79 -25.53 5.99 16.91
C LYS A 79 -24.17 5.52 17.44
N ILE A 80 -23.40 4.76 16.65
CA ILE A 80 -22.12 4.22 17.13
C ILE A 80 -21.06 5.33 17.21
N TYR A 81 -21.01 6.24 16.24
CA TYR A 81 -20.08 7.37 16.27
C TYR A 81 -20.53 8.49 17.23
N GLU A 82 -21.83 8.74 17.37
CA GLU A 82 -22.39 9.73 18.31
C GLU A 82 -22.16 9.31 19.78
N THR A 83 -22.19 8.02 20.10
CA THR A 83 -21.88 7.52 21.46
C THR A 83 -20.38 7.69 21.81
N LEU A 84 -19.48 7.56 20.82
CA LEU A 84 -18.03 7.75 21.01
C LEU A 84 -17.64 9.23 21.13
N GLU A 85 -18.28 10.12 20.36
CA GLU A 85 -18.05 11.58 20.49
C GLU A 85 -18.68 12.16 21.77
N GLN A 86 -19.74 11.54 22.29
CA GLN A 86 -20.38 11.96 23.55
C GLN A 86 -19.58 11.55 24.79
N GLU A 87 -18.69 10.55 24.71
CA GLU A 87 -17.75 10.22 25.81
C GLU A 87 -16.61 11.25 25.94
N ASP A 88 -16.24 11.95 24.86
CA ASP A 88 -15.19 12.98 24.89
C ASP A 88 -15.70 14.38 25.30
N ASP A 89 -17.00 14.69 25.14
CA ASP A 89 -17.60 15.98 25.56
C ASP A 89 -18.32 15.93 26.94
N VAL A 90 -18.46 14.76 27.56
CA VAL A 90 -18.97 14.61 28.95
C VAL A 90 -17.87 14.86 30.00
N GLY A 91 -16.62 15.05 29.59
CA GLY A 91 -15.52 15.46 30.48
C GLY A 91 -15.61 16.89 31.04
N LYS A 92 -16.58 17.72 30.61
CA LYS A 92 -16.64 19.14 30.99
C LYS A 92 -17.99 19.72 31.45
N LYS A 93 -19.11 18.99 31.44
CA LYS A 93 -20.43 19.61 31.75
C LYS A 93 -21.40 18.82 32.64
N THR A 94 -20.93 17.88 33.45
CA THR A 94 -21.74 17.28 34.53
C THR A 94 -21.00 17.33 35.85
N GLN A 95 -20.77 18.55 36.36
CA GLN A 95 -20.76 18.76 37.81
C GLN A 95 -22.20 18.66 38.31
N GLN A 96 -22.79 17.46 38.25
CA GLN A 96 -23.85 17.14 39.18
C GLN A 96 -23.16 17.06 40.54
N GLN A 97 -23.55 17.95 41.44
CA GLN A 97 -23.07 18.05 42.79
C GLN A 97 -23.40 16.74 43.52
N GLN A 98 -22.52 15.75 43.39
CA GLN A 98 -22.48 14.64 44.32
C GLN A 98 -22.00 15.24 45.63
N GLU A 99 -22.92 15.44 46.58
CA GLU A 99 -22.56 15.87 47.92
C GLU A 99 -21.53 14.88 48.49
N LEU A 100 -20.30 15.36 48.67
CA LEU A 100 -19.22 14.57 49.25
C LEU A 100 -19.65 14.08 50.63
N HIS A 101 -19.49 12.76 50.87
CA HIS A 101 -19.77 12.10 52.15
C HIS A 101 -19.13 12.90 53.31
N PRO A 102 -19.80 13.05 54.47
CA PRO A 102 -19.38 13.95 55.55
C PRO A 102 -17.93 13.74 55.99
N ASP A 103 -17.46 12.50 56.10
CA ASP A 103 -16.05 12.18 56.43
C ASP A 103 -15.03 12.77 55.45
N ARG A 104 -15.37 12.84 54.16
CA ARG A 104 -14.48 13.41 53.13
C ARG A 104 -14.46 14.94 53.18
N LYS A 105 -15.54 15.57 53.65
CA LYS A 105 -15.55 17.02 53.94
C LYS A 105 -14.69 17.34 55.16
N ALA A 106 -14.78 16.55 56.23
CA ALA A 106 -13.96 16.74 57.43
C ALA A 106 -12.44 16.65 57.15
N MET A 107 -12.04 15.83 56.18
CA MET A 107 -10.63 15.71 55.77
C MET A 107 -10.12 16.89 54.93
N LEU A 108 -11.02 17.62 54.26
CA LEU A 108 -10.70 18.81 53.46
C LEU A 108 -10.80 20.11 54.24
N ASP A 109 -11.71 20.18 55.22
CA ASP A 109 -11.86 21.33 56.13
C ASP A 109 -10.82 21.33 57.28
N ALA A 110 -10.10 20.22 57.48
CA ALA A 110 -8.98 20.19 58.40
C ALA A 110 -7.89 21.17 57.91
N PRO A 111 -7.41 22.10 58.74
CA PRO A 111 -6.35 23.01 58.33
C PRO A 111 -5.11 22.20 57.96
N GLU A 112 -4.66 22.35 56.71
CA GLU A 112 -3.39 21.84 56.24
C GLU A 112 -2.30 22.53 57.07
N GLU A 113 -1.82 21.85 58.11
CA GLU A 113 -0.65 22.29 58.88
C GLU A 113 0.47 22.52 57.86
N ALA A 114 0.88 23.79 57.76
CA ALA A 114 1.91 24.24 56.86
C ALA A 114 3.24 23.56 57.21
N GLU A 115 3.52 22.42 56.61
CA GLU A 115 4.89 21.97 56.41
C GLU A 115 5.50 22.90 55.35
N GLU A 116 6.20 23.91 55.86
CA GLU A 116 6.94 24.89 55.08
C GLU A 116 7.86 24.23 54.05
N GLU A 117 7.77 24.71 52.81
CA GLU A 117 8.70 24.38 51.75
C GLU A 117 10.09 24.97 52.05
N ASP A 118 11.00 24.17 52.59
CA ASP A 118 12.43 24.47 52.54
C ASP A 118 12.97 24.25 51.11
N ARG A 119 13.07 25.33 50.33
CA ARG A 119 13.95 25.41 49.16
C ARG A 119 14.75 26.70 49.14
N ALA A 120 15.95 26.67 49.72
CA ALA A 120 17.17 27.19 49.07
C ALA A 120 18.45 26.86 49.86
N GLY A 121 19.39 26.17 49.19
CA GLY A 121 20.80 26.60 49.13
C GLY A 121 21.74 26.30 50.30
N GLU A 122 22.71 25.42 50.02
CA GLU A 122 24.04 25.36 50.65
C GLU A 122 24.13 25.09 52.16
N ARG A 123 24.34 23.82 52.51
CA ARG A 123 25.46 23.34 53.36
C ARG A 123 25.28 21.85 53.63
N HIS A 124 26.02 21.01 52.91
CA HIS A 124 26.86 19.97 53.52
C HIS A 124 27.55 19.16 52.42
N ARG A 125 28.85 19.43 52.25
CA ARG A 125 29.78 18.49 51.64
C ARG A 125 29.79 17.22 52.50
N ASN A 126 29.84 16.07 51.81
CA ASN A 126 30.09 14.72 52.30
C ASN A 126 28.88 13.86 52.73
N ARG A 127 28.19 13.30 51.73
CA ARG A 127 27.84 11.86 51.74
C ARG A 127 28.26 11.22 50.42
N ARG A 128 29.48 10.68 50.41
CA ARG A 128 29.88 9.63 49.46
C ARG A 128 28.88 8.48 49.63
N GLY A 129 28.11 8.18 48.58
CA GLY A 129 27.20 7.03 48.56
C GLY A 129 25.77 7.35 48.14
N ASN A 130 25.54 7.67 46.85
CA ASN A 130 24.30 7.28 46.17
C ASN A 130 24.47 7.26 44.63
N ASN A 131 25.46 6.51 44.15
CA ASN A 131 25.61 6.14 42.73
C ASN A 131 24.53 5.09 42.35
N GLY A 132 23.25 5.46 42.38
CA GLY A 132 22.20 4.45 42.21
C GLY A 132 20.86 4.94 41.67
N ARG A 133 20.68 6.23 41.37
CA ARG A 133 19.49 6.68 40.63
C ARG A 133 19.71 6.41 39.16
N GLY A 134 19.55 5.15 38.74
CA GLY A 134 19.56 4.77 37.33
C GLY A 134 18.63 5.70 36.56
N ASN A 135 19.16 6.31 35.49
CA ASN A 135 18.40 7.16 34.59
C ASN A 135 17.18 6.39 34.12
N LYS A 136 16.02 6.68 34.72
CA LYS A 136 14.75 6.09 34.32
C LYS A 136 14.57 6.47 32.85
N PRO A 137 14.47 5.50 31.91
CA PRO A 137 14.28 5.81 30.51
C PRO A 137 13.03 6.69 30.39
N ALA A 138 13.15 7.79 29.64
CA ALA A 138 12.01 8.67 29.38
C ALA A 138 10.85 7.82 28.83
N TYR A 139 9.62 8.20 29.20
CA TYR A 139 8.39 7.41 28.99
C TYR A 139 8.21 6.90 27.53
N PHE A 140 8.81 7.61 26.56
CA PHE A 140 8.74 7.29 25.12
C PHE A 140 10.10 7.05 24.45
N ALA A 141 11.17 6.76 25.21
CA ALA A 141 12.51 6.57 24.64
C ALA A 141 12.52 5.50 23.52
N LYS A 142 11.83 4.37 23.74
CA LYS A 142 11.69 3.30 22.75
C LYS A 142 10.90 3.72 21.51
N GLU A 143 9.87 4.55 21.68
CA GLU A 143 9.04 5.02 20.57
C GLU A 143 9.78 6.03 19.71
N ILE A 144 10.59 6.90 20.32
CA ILE A 144 11.46 7.84 19.61
C ILE A 144 12.51 7.08 18.79
N GLU A 145 13.10 6.02 19.34
CA GLU A 145 14.04 5.15 18.61
C GLU A 145 13.37 4.45 17.42
N ILE A 146 12.15 3.93 17.61
CA ILE A 146 11.38 3.30 16.53
C ILE A 146 11.03 4.33 15.44
N ALA A 147 10.58 5.53 15.84
CA ALA A 147 10.25 6.60 14.90
C ALA A 147 11.50 7.05 14.11
N ARG A 148 12.65 7.15 14.78
CA ARG A 148 13.93 7.48 14.15
C ARG A 148 14.35 6.41 13.14
N ARG A 149 14.28 5.13 13.51
CA ARG A 149 14.59 4.01 12.61
C ARG A 149 13.68 3.98 11.38
N GLN A 150 12.38 4.24 11.57
CA GLN A 150 11.45 4.33 10.45
C GLN A 150 11.73 5.53 9.53
N LYS A 151 12.13 6.67 10.10
CA LYS A 151 12.54 7.85 9.32
C LYS A 151 13.78 7.56 8.49
N GLU A 152 14.80 6.95 9.09
CA GLU A 152 16.04 6.56 8.42
C GLU A 152 15.80 5.53 7.31
N GLU A 153 14.93 4.54 7.52
CA GLU A 153 14.56 3.56 6.48
C GLU A 153 13.81 4.22 5.30
N ARG A 154 12.92 5.17 5.58
CA ARG A 154 12.20 5.91 4.52
C ARG A 154 13.16 6.80 3.74
N GLU A 155 14.06 7.49 4.41
CA GLU A 155 15.07 8.34 3.78
C GLU A 155 16.04 7.51 2.92
N ALA A 156 16.48 6.35 3.41
CA ALA A 156 17.31 5.43 2.63
C ALA A 156 16.60 4.95 1.35
N LYS A 157 15.33 4.59 1.44
CA LYS A 157 14.51 4.19 0.27
C LYS A 157 14.31 5.36 -0.70
N GLN A 158 14.10 6.57 -0.20
CA GLN A 158 13.99 7.76 -1.03
C GLN A 158 15.31 8.08 -1.74
N ALA A 159 16.44 8.01 -1.03
CA ALA A 159 17.77 8.21 -1.61
C ALA A 159 18.09 7.16 -2.69
N GLU A 160 17.74 5.89 -2.49
CA GLU A 160 17.90 4.85 -3.51
C GLU A 160 17.03 5.14 -4.74
N PHE A 161 15.76 5.50 -4.52
CA PHE A 161 14.85 5.87 -5.60
C PHE A 161 15.39 7.08 -6.39
N GLU A 162 15.87 8.12 -5.71
CA GLU A 162 16.47 9.29 -6.34
C GLU A 162 17.70 8.94 -7.16
N ARG A 163 18.60 8.10 -6.65
CA ARG A 163 19.78 7.63 -7.41
C ARG A 163 19.35 6.94 -8.69
N ARG A 164 18.39 6.01 -8.61
CA ARG A 164 17.84 5.32 -9.78
C ARG A 164 17.16 6.27 -10.75
N GLN A 165 16.41 7.26 -10.26
CA GLN A 165 15.77 8.27 -11.11
C GLN A 165 16.82 9.14 -11.82
N ARG A 166 17.90 9.53 -11.14
CA ARG A 166 19.00 10.29 -11.74
C ARG A 166 19.69 9.49 -12.85
N GLU A 167 19.96 8.21 -12.65
CA GLU A 167 20.52 7.34 -13.71
C GLU A 167 19.58 7.20 -14.91
N ILE A 168 18.28 7.01 -14.65
CA ILE A 168 17.27 6.93 -15.72
C ILE A 168 17.18 8.25 -16.47
N ALA A 169 17.18 9.37 -15.75
CA ALA A 169 17.13 10.72 -16.33
C ALA A 169 18.35 10.99 -17.20
N GLN A 170 19.56 10.68 -16.73
CA GLN A 170 20.80 10.80 -17.52
C GLN A 170 20.72 9.96 -18.81
N LYS A 171 20.32 8.68 -18.71
CA LYS A 171 20.14 7.81 -19.87
C LYS A 171 19.08 8.34 -20.84
N ARG A 172 18.01 8.94 -20.33
CA ARG A 172 16.96 9.55 -21.15
C ARG A 172 17.45 10.81 -21.84
N GLU A 173 18.15 11.69 -21.13
CA GLU A 173 18.76 12.90 -21.68
C GLU A 173 19.76 12.58 -22.78
N GLU A 174 20.64 11.60 -22.57
CA GLU A 174 21.59 11.15 -23.61
C GLU A 174 20.85 10.69 -24.87
N ARG A 175 19.80 9.89 -24.71
CA ARG A 175 18.95 9.44 -25.83
C ARG A 175 18.26 10.60 -26.51
N GLU A 176 17.74 11.56 -25.76
CA GLU A 176 17.07 12.73 -26.32
C GLU A 176 18.06 13.66 -27.04
N ARG A 177 19.26 13.88 -26.48
CA ARG A 177 20.35 14.62 -27.14
C ARG A 177 20.73 13.96 -28.45
N PHE A 178 20.96 12.64 -28.44
CA PHE A 178 21.27 11.87 -29.64
C PHE A 178 20.13 11.97 -30.68
N ARG A 179 18.87 11.82 -30.24
CA ARG A 179 17.70 11.94 -31.11
C ARG A 179 17.59 13.33 -31.73
N ARG A 180 17.80 14.39 -30.94
CA ARG A 180 17.78 15.79 -31.40
C ARG A 180 18.90 16.06 -32.41
N GLN A 181 20.11 15.59 -32.14
CA GLN A 181 21.25 15.73 -33.05
C GLN A 181 21.01 14.98 -34.37
N MET A 182 20.52 13.73 -34.32
CA MET A 182 20.13 12.97 -35.51
C MET A 182 19.00 13.64 -36.29
N ALA A 183 17.99 14.18 -35.60
CA ALA A 183 16.90 14.90 -36.25
C ALA A 183 17.41 16.19 -36.93
N LYS A 184 18.34 16.92 -36.30
CA LYS A 184 18.96 18.12 -36.88
C LYS A 184 19.85 17.80 -38.08
N ALA A 185 20.50 16.64 -38.08
CA ALA A 185 21.34 16.17 -39.17
C ALA A 185 20.50 15.64 -40.36
N ARG A 186 19.38 14.96 -40.07
CA ARG A 186 18.38 14.49 -41.04
C ARG A 186 17.45 15.59 -41.56
N SER A 187 17.34 16.71 -40.84
CA SER A 187 16.61 17.89 -41.29
C SER A 187 17.28 18.41 -42.57
N GLY A 188 16.60 18.15 -43.69
CA GLY A 188 17.10 18.38 -45.04
C GLY A 188 17.68 19.78 -45.23
N GLY A 189 18.66 19.90 -46.12
CA GLY A 189 19.17 21.19 -46.59
C GLY A 189 18.16 21.91 -47.47
N LYS A 190 18.59 23.02 -48.10
CA LYS A 190 17.75 23.85 -48.98
C LYS A 190 17.09 23.07 -50.13
N ASN A 191 17.69 21.92 -50.51
CA ASN A 191 17.20 21.01 -51.55
C ASN A 191 16.64 19.69 -50.98
N GLY A 192 16.35 19.59 -49.68
CA GLY A 192 15.87 18.36 -49.04
C GLY A 192 16.94 17.28 -48.81
N GLN A 193 18.16 17.48 -49.33
CA GLN A 193 19.31 16.58 -49.19
C GLN A 193 19.75 16.45 -47.72
N ARG A 194 20.16 15.23 -47.31
CA ARG A 194 20.65 14.96 -45.94
C ARG A 194 22.02 15.58 -45.70
N LYS A 195 22.29 16.04 -44.47
CA LYS A 195 23.57 16.66 -44.09
C LYS A 195 24.54 15.59 -43.60
N LEU A 196 25.07 14.79 -44.53
CA LEU A 196 25.95 13.64 -44.25
C LEU A 196 27.11 13.96 -43.30
N GLY A 197 27.74 15.13 -43.42
CA GLY A 197 28.83 15.53 -42.51
C GLY A 197 28.42 15.81 -41.05
N ARG A 198 27.14 16.07 -40.79
CA ARG A 198 26.60 16.15 -39.42
C ARG A 198 26.10 14.79 -38.93
N GLU A 199 25.56 13.97 -39.84
CA GLU A 199 25.12 12.61 -39.52
C GLU A 199 26.32 11.70 -39.17
N SER A 200 27.43 11.82 -39.91
CA SER A 200 28.63 11.02 -39.70
C SER A 200 29.20 11.19 -38.29
N LYS A 201 29.29 12.41 -37.77
CA LYS A 201 29.79 12.68 -36.41
C LYS A 201 28.97 11.97 -35.33
N VAL A 202 27.64 12.08 -35.41
CA VAL A 202 26.72 11.45 -34.44
C VAL A 202 26.77 9.93 -34.54
N LEU A 203 26.91 9.38 -35.75
CA LEU A 203 27.08 7.95 -35.96
C LEU A 203 28.43 7.44 -35.44
N LEU A 204 29.51 8.20 -35.61
CA LEU A 204 30.83 7.87 -35.07
C LEU A 204 30.83 7.84 -33.55
N GLU A 205 30.20 8.80 -32.88
CA GLU A 205 30.03 8.78 -31.41
C GLU A 205 29.26 7.53 -30.93
N ARG A 206 28.25 7.11 -31.69
CA ARG A 206 27.51 5.87 -31.39
C ARG A 206 28.38 4.62 -31.56
N VAL A 207 29.17 4.54 -32.64
CA VAL A 207 30.08 3.41 -32.88
C VAL A 207 31.15 3.35 -31.79
N LYS A 208 31.75 4.50 -31.44
CA LYS A 208 32.71 4.60 -30.35
C LYS A 208 32.14 4.07 -29.03
N LYS A 209 30.90 4.46 -28.68
CA LYS A 209 30.20 3.95 -27.49
C LYS A 209 29.87 2.45 -27.54
N ILE A 210 29.78 1.83 -28.72
CA ILE A 210 29.56 0.37 -28.85
C ILE A 210 30.89 -0.39 -28.75
N VAL A 211 31.99 0.21 -29.20
CA VAL A 211 33.34 -0.39 -29.19
C VAL A 211 34.03 -0.22 -27.84
N GLU A 212 33.73 0.85 -27.09
CA GLU A 212 34.28 1.12 -25.75
C GLU A 212 33.48 0.45 -24.61
N VAL A 213 32.41 -0.29 -24.93
CA VAL A 213 31.63 -1.14 -24.00
C VAL A 213 32.17 -2.55 -24.03
#